data_AF-A0A2V6HRQ4-F1
#
_entry.id   AF-A0A2V6HRQ4-F1
#
_cell.length_a   1.000
_cell.length_b   1.000
_cell.length_c   1.000
_cell.angle_alpha   90.00
_cell.angle_beta   90.00
_cell.angle_gamma   90.00
#
_symmetry.space_group_name_H-M   'P 1'
#
loop_
_entity.id
_entity.type
_entity.pdbx_description
1 polymer ?
#
loop_
_entity_poly.entity_id
_entity_poly.type
_entity_poly.pdbx_seq_one_letter_code
_entity_poly.pdbx_strand_id
1 'polypeptide(L)' 'MPDVVGVYVSVLPDGRTPCLKVMLARKRPESARKIPRSIEGYPVVVEVTGEIRALDNPPGERGHRP' A
#
# COMPACT_ATOMS: atom_id res chain seq x y z
N MET A 1 -5.88 -11.23 4.06
CA MET A 1 -6.11 -10.03 4.90
C MET A 1 -6.96 -9.06 4.10
N PRO A 2 -8.27 -8.97 4.37
CA PRO A 2 -9.22 -8.34 3.44
C PRO A 2 -9.06 -6.82 3.28
N ASP A 3 -8.36 -6.12 4.19
CA ASP A 3 -8.19 -4.66 4.10
C ASP A 3 -6.87 -4.22 3.44
N VAL A 4 -5.97 -5.15 3.09
CA VAL A 4 -4.70 -4.80 2.43
C VAL A 4 -4.97 -4.55 0.94
N VAL A 5 -4.61 -3.37 0.47
CA VAL A 5 -4.80 -2.94 -0.94
C VAL A 5 -3.51 -2.84 -1.73
N GLY A 6 -2.35 -2.90 -1.05
CA GLY A 6 -1.06 -2.86 -1.71
C GLY A 6 0.09 -3.03 -0.73
N VAL A 7 1.25 -3.40 -1.28
CA VAL A 7 2.52 -3.45 -0.55
C VAL A 7 3.59 -2.88 -1.47
N TYR A 8 4.48 -2.06 -0.93
CA TYR A 8 5.60 -1.51 -1.67
C TYR A 8 6.83 -1.35 -0.79
N VAL A 9 8.01 -1.29 -1.43
CA VAL A 9 9.26 -0.98 -0.75
C VAL A 9 9.41 0.53 -0.65
N SER A 10 9.76 1.03 0.53
CA SER A 10 10.12 2.44 0.73
C SER A 10 11.29 2.57 1.70
N VAL A 11 11.72 3.80 1.92
CA VAL A 11 12.64 4.14 3.02
C VAL A 11 11.85 4.68 4.20
N LEU A 12 12.29 4.39 5.42
CA LEU A 12 11.80 5.02 6.65
C LEU A 12 12.08 6.53 6.66
N PRO A 13 11.53 7.31 7.61
CA PRO A 13 11.75 8.75 7.69
C PRO A 13 13.21 9.19 7.85
N ASP A 14 14.12 8.28 8.27
CA ASP A 14 15.57 8.54 8.28
C ASP A 14 16.20 8.57 6.88
N GLY A 15 15.45 8.17 5.84
CA GLY A 15 15.86 8.24 4.44
C GLY A 15 16.87 7.18 4.01
N ARG A 16 17.28 6.25 4.89
CA ARG A 16 18.31 5.24 4.60
C ARG A 16 17.82 3.82 4.85
N THR A 17 16.98 3.61 5.85
CA THR A 17 16.53 2.29 6.26
C THR A 17 15.43 1.78 5.33
N PRO A 18 15.64 0.69 4.57
CA PRO A 18 14.60 0.11 3.73
C PRO A 18 13.49 -0.52 4.59
N CYS A 19 12.26 -0.44 4.13
CA CYS A 19 11.09 -0.94 4.82
C CYS A 19 10.02 -1.42 3.82
N LEU A 20 9.10 -2.25 4.32
CA LEU A 20 7.92 -2.68 3.59
C LEU A 20 6.73 -1.84 4.06
N LYS A 21 6.14 -1.05 3.18
CA LYS A 21 4.91 -0.32 3.47
C LYS A 21 3.70 -1.13 3.02
N VAL A 22 2.79 -1.36 3.94
CA VAL A 22 1.51 -2.03 3.71
C VAL A 22 0.41 -0.99 3.67
N MET A 23 -0.25 -0.89 2.52
CA MET A 23 -1.37 0.02 2.29
C MET A 23 -2.67 -0.66 2.71
N LEU A 24 -3.45 0.03 3.54
CA LEU A 24 -4.78 -0.42 3.96
C LEU A 24 -5.88 0.45 3.38
N ALA A 25 -6.97 -0.20 2.96
CA ALA A 25 -8.19 0.49 2.56
C ALA A 25 -8.78 1.32 3.71
N ARG A 26 -8.70 0.81 4.94
CA ARG A 26 -9.37 1.35 6.11
C ARG A 26 -8.56 1.09 7.37
N LYS A 27 -8.61 2.01 8.34
CA LYS A 27 -7.99 1.80 9.65
C LYS A 27 -8.85 0.85 10.50
N ARG A 28 -8.48 -0.43 10.52
CA ARG A 28 -9.09 -1.46 11.40
C ARG A 28 -8.05 -1.95 12.40
N PRO A 29 -8.26 -1.82 13.72
CA PRO A 29 -7.29 -2.25 14.74
C PRO A 29 -6.91 -3.72 14.63
N GLU A 30 -7.88 -4.58 14.28
CA GLU A 30 -7.65 -6.02 14.11
C GLU A 30 -6.75 -6.33 12.92
N SER A 31 -6.92 -5.62 11.82
CA SER A 31 -6.11 -5.79 10.61
C SER A 31 -4.68 -5.33 10.85
N ALA A 32 -4.49 -4.19 11.53
CA ALA A 32 -3.17 -3.71 11.93
C ALA A 32 -2.44 -4.66 12.89
N ARG A 33 -3.16 -5.33 13.81
CA ARG A 33 -2.58 -6.30 14.76
C ARG A 33 -2.07 -7.58 14.08
N LYS A 34 -2.66 -7.96 12.95
CA LYS A 34 -2.24 -9.15 12.18
C LYS A 34 -1.04 -8.89 11.27
N ILE A 35 -0.67 -7.62 11.06
CA ILE A 35 0.49 -7.25 10.24
C ILE A 35 1.74 -7.41 11.12
N PRO A 36 2.71 -8.25 10.72
CA PRO A 36 3.95 -8.38 11.47
C PRO A 36 4.69 -7.05 11.46
N ARG A 37 5.42 -6.73 12.53
CA ARG A 37 6.22 -5.50 12.62
C ARG A 37 7.50 -5.57 11.77
N SER A 38 7.93 -6.77 11.40
CA SER A 38 9.12 -7.00 10.59
C SER A 38 9.01 -8.30 9.79
N ILE A 39 9.60 -8.32 8.60
CA ILE A 39 9.75 -9.51 7.74
C ILE A 39 11.22 -9.56 7.30
N GLU A 40 11.91 -10.67 7.55
CA GLU A 40 13.33 -10.84 7.17
C GLU A 40 14.26 -9.70 7.65
N GLY A 41 13.95 -9.14 8.82
CA GLY A 41 14.68 -8.01 9.39
C GLY A 41 14.27 -6.63 8.84
N TYR A 42 13.47 -6.57 7.78
CA TYR A 42 12.92 -5.30 7.27
C TYR A 42 11.72 -4.87 8.11
N PRO A 43 11.69 -3.61 8.60
CA PRO A 43 10.53 -3.07 9.28
C PRO A 43 9.33 -2.98 8.34
N VAL A 44 8.15 -3.28 8.88
CA VAL A 44 6.88 -3.17 8.17
C VAL A 44 6.11 -1.98 8.73
N VAL A 45 5.72 -1.07 7.86
CA VAL A 45 5.00 0.17 8.22
C VAL A 45 3.62 0.15 7.58
N VAL A 46 2.60 0.52 8.34
CA VAL A 46 1.22 0.56 7.85
C VAL A 46 0.86 1.98 7.42
N GLU A 47 0.30 2.10 6.23
CA GLU A 47 -0.21 3.35 5.66
C GLU A 47 -1.69 3.17 5.30
N VAL A 48 -2.56 4.09 5.68
CA VAL A 48 -3.98 4.03 5.34
C VAL A 48 -4.22 4.95 4.15
N THR A 49 -4.56 4.37 3.00
CA THR A 49 -4.70 5.10 1.74
C THR A 49 -6.13 5.27 1.27
N GLY A 50 -7.09 4.58 1.90
CA GLY A 50 -8.43 4.44 1.33
C GLY A 50 -8.50 3.32 0.31
N GLU A 51 -9.69 3.10 -0.26
CA GLU A 51 -9.89 2.13 -1.33
C GLU A 51 -9.16 2.56 -2.61
N ILE A 52 -8.38 1.65 -3.20
CA ILE A 52 -7.82 1.85 -4.53
C ILE A 52 -8.90 1.52 -5.56
N ARG A 53 -9.19 2.44 -6.47
CA ARG A 53 -10.19 2.29 -7.53
C ARG A 53 -9.54 2.55 -8.88
N ALA A 54 -10.05 1.88 -9.91
CA ALA A 54 -9.64 2.14 -11.29
C ALA A 54 -9.98 3.59 -11.68
N LEU A 55 -9.17 4.17 -12.56
CA LEU A 55 -9.48 5.47 -13.15
C LEU A 55 -10.53 5.27 -14.26
N ASP A 56 -11.60 6.06 -14.24
CA ASP A 56 -12.75 5.90 -15.15
C ASP A 56 -12.39 6.09 -16.64
N ASN A 57 -11.34 6.87 -16.92
CA ASN A 57 -10.78 7.07 -18.25
C ASN A 57 -9.25 7.19 -18.14
N PRO A 58 -8.52 6.07 -18.17
CA PRO A 58 -7.08 6.10 -18.06
C PRO A 58 -6.47 6.82 -19.28
N PRO A 59 -5.37 7.58 -19.09
CA PRO A 59 -4.81 8.47 -20.10
C PRO A 59 -4.58 7.84 -21.48
N GLY A 60 -4.38 6.51 -21.55
CA GLY A 60 -4.12 5.72 -22.76
C GLY A 60 -5.36 5.26 -23.55
N GLU A 61 -6.58 5.39 -23.03
CA GLU A 61 -7.81 5.00 -23.74
C GLU A 61 -8.41 6.15 -24.58
N ARG A 62 -7.82 7.35 -24.52
CA ARG A 62 -8.28 8.55 -25.24
C ARG A 62 -8.07 8.53 -26.77
N GLY A 63 -7.76 7.39 -27.38
CA GLY A 63 -7.23 7.33 -28.75
C GLY A 63 -7.59 6.13 -29.63
N HIS A 64 -8.68 5.40 -29.39
CA HIS A 64 -9.21 4.47 -30.39
C HIS A 64 -10.57 4.94 -30.90
N ARG A 65 -10.55 5.94 -31.79
CA ARG A 65 -11.68 6.24 -32.67
C ARG A 65 -11.40 5.49 -33.99
N PRO A 66 -12.20 4.48 -34.38
CA PRO A 66 -12.08 3.86 -35.69
C PRO A 66 -12.40 4.87 -36.81
#